data_AF-F8L0I1-F1
#
_entry.id   AF-F8L0I1-F1
#
_cell.length_a   1.000
_cell.length_b   1.000
_cell.length_c   1.000
_cell.angle_alpha   90.00
_cell.angle_beta   90.00
_cell.angle_gamma   90.00
#
_symmetry.space_group_name_H-M   'P 1'
#
loop_
_entity.id
_entity.type
_entity.pdbx_description
1 polymer ?
#
loop_
_entity_poly.entity_id
_entity_poly.type
_entity_poly.pdbx_seq_one_letter_code
_entity_poly.pdbx_strand_id
1 'polypeptide(L)'
;MLKHIIFTLASFGLLRASLSAQLPDPLPEQFTVNQRWFSWTSDFDIETKEYRLGYIHRKFISWMIEYEFRDIYDQLESRAKARWLSWGAVFDVIDAMDNPLGIVEERIFTFFPTFDIISPTREILAIAKLNFWGTRYTLKDPVTDISMVTLYRPFFRWKENWTVTIENPALFNQKQIDPRLFLIVMALQSDREMWARKRRRNSKSSYSKVPFACTMQDLLDTEKLSDTKNAFNALREQLEIYRSILTSVDPSEFDLEQVEEIVETKLQSIEYPSTENEKGEERIISGLQYLMPLLDSNELTDGQKSALYMLIDYKLNK
;
A
#
# COMPACT_ATOMS: atom_id res chain seq x y z
N MET A 1 60.23 40.11 -35.10
CA MET A 1 58.84 40.56 -34.85
C MET A 1 57.97 39.31 -34.71
N LEU A 2 57.66 38.89 -33.49
CA LEU A 2 56.74 37.78 -33.24
C LEU A 2 55.80 38.22 -32.11
N LYS A 3 54.54 38.49 -32.44
CA LYS A 3 53.51 38.89 -31.46
C LYS A 3 52.88 37.63 -30.88
N HIS A 4 53.04 37.39 -29.59
CA HIS A 4 52.29 36.38 -28.85
C HIS A 4 50.93 36.97 -28.45
N ILE A 5 49.86 36.36 -28.96
CA ILE A 5 48.47 36.63 -28.54
C ILE A 5 48.14 35.57 -27.51
N ILE A 6 48.05 35.98 -26.24
CA ILE A 6 47.58 35.14 -25.14
C ILE A 6 46.04 35.22 -25.15
N PHE A 7 45.39 34.12 -25.54
CA PHE A 7 43.94 33.97 -25.44
C PHE A 7 43.60 33.50 -24.02
N THR A 8 43.27 34.45 -23.15
CA THR A 8 42.71 34.14 -21.82
C THR A 8 41.25 33.72 -22.01
N LEU A 9 41.01 32.42 -22.16
CA LEU A 9 39.67 31.84 -22.19
C LEU A 9 39.10 31.95 -20.77
N ALA A 10 38.41 33.05 -20.49
CA ALA A 10 37.59 33.18 -19.29
C ALA A 10 36.41 32.20 -19.44
N SER A 11 36.58 30.98 -18.95
CA SER A 11 35.50 30.04 -18.72
C SER A 11 34.56 30.66 -17.68
N PHE A 12 33.58 31.44 -18.16
CA PHE A 12 32.37 31.75 -17.43
C PHE A 12 31.68 30.41 -17.12
N GLY A 13 32.07 29.80 -16.00
CA GLY A 13 31.33 28.72 -15.39
C GLY A 13 29.96 29.30 -15.06
N LEU A 14 28.99 29.06 -15.93
CA LEU A 14 27.58 29.19 -15.60
C LEU A 14 27.34 28.20 -14.46
N LEU A 15 27.50 28.69 -13.23
CA LEU A 15 26.88 28.11 -12.04
C LEU A 15 25.38 28.11 -12.32
N ARG A 16 24.91 27.06 -12.98
CA ARG A 16 23.51 26.67 -12.91
C ARG A 16 23.32 26.24 -11.48
N ALA A 17 22.95 27.21 -10.62
CA ALA A 17 22.24 26.89 -9.40
C ALA A 17 20.98 26.17 -9.86
N SER A 18 21.04 24.84 -9.90
CA SER A 18 19.86 24.00 -10.02
C SER A 18 19.04 24.28 -8.76
N LEU A 19 18.08 25.20 -8.87
CA LEU A 19 16.95 25.21 -7.95
C LEU A 19 16.25 23.86 -8.17
N SER A 20 16.58 22.88 -7.32
CA SER A 20 15.76 21.69 -7.13
C SER A 20 14.48 22.18 -6.46
N ALA A 21 13.35 21.92 -7.11
CA ALA A 21 12.06 22.21 -6.51
C ALA A 21 11.76 21.10 -5.51
N GLN A 22 12.33 21.24 -4.31
CA GLN A 22 11.93 20.45 -3.17
C GLN A 22 10.41 20.56 -2.99
N LEU A 23 9.78 19.48 -2.52
CA LEU A 23 8.37 19.53 -2.11
C LEU A 23 8.14 20.77 -1.23
N PRO A 24 7.03 21.50 -1.43
CA PRO A 24 6.75 22.67 -0.61
C PRO A 24 6.76 22.25 0.86
N ASP A 25 7.52 23.00 1.66
CA ASP A 25 7.55 22.91 3.11
C ASP A 25 6.83 24.14 3.67
N PRO A 26 5.63 24.00 4.25
CA PRO A 26 4.95 22.75 4.59
C PRO A 26 4.20 22.11 3.42
N LEU A 27 3.99 20.79 3.50
CA LEU A 27 3.13 20.04 2.60
C LEU A 27 1.68 20.57 2.68
N PRO A 28 0.93 20.66 1.56
CA PRO A 28 -0.47 21.06 1.60
C PRO A 28 -1.30 20.08 2.44
N GLU A 29 -2.30 20.60 3.16
CA GLU A 29 -3.21 19.80 4.00
C GLU A 29 -3.94 18.70 3.22
N GLN A 30 -4.20 18.92 1.93
CA GLN A 30 -4.83 17.95 1.05
C GLN A 30 -4.25 18.00 -0.36
N PHE A 31 -4.03 16.83 -0.94
CA PHE A 31 -3.64 16.67 -2.34
C PHE A 31 -4.11 15.32 -2.89
N THR A 32 -4.00 15.12 -4.19
CA THR A 32 -4.40 13.89 -4.87
C THR A 32 -3.21 13.22 -5.54
N VAL A 33 -3.28 11.89 -5.66
CA VAL A 33 -2.32 11.07 -6.36
C VAL A 33 -3.08 10.23 -7.39
N ASN A 34 -2.92 10.61 -8.66
CA ASN A 34 -3.71 10.13 -9.77
C ASN A 34 -2.88 9.20 -10.66
N GLN A 35 -3.35 7.98 -10.90
CA GLN A 35 -2.67 7.07 -11.82
C GLN A 35 -2.81 7.54 -13.28
N ARG A 36 -1.70 7.54 -14.03
CA ARG A 36 -1.72 7.81 -15.48
C ARG A 36 -2.32 6.66 -16.27
N TRP A 37 -3.19 6.99 -17.22
CA TRP A 37 -3.95 6.01 -18.01
C TRP A 37 -3.13 5.32 -19.12
N PHE A 38 -2.16 6.05 -19.68
CA PHE A 38 -1.37 5.62 -20.86
C PHE A 38 0.11 5.45 -20.55
N SER A 39 0.45 5.03 -19.34
CA SER A 39 1.82 4.63 -19.05
C SER A 39 1.97 3.12 -19.21
N TRP A 40 3.06 2.71 -19.87
CA TRP A 40 3.48 1.31 -19.91
C TRP A 40 3.87 0.81 -18.50
N THR A 41 4.25 1.75 -17.63
CA THR A 41 4.55 1.56 -16.21
C THR A 41 3.44 2.14 -15.33
N SER A 42 3.56 1.92 -14.02
CA SER A 42 2.68 2.59 -13.06
C SER A 42 3.28 3.94 -12.72
N ASP A 43 2.75 4.98 -13.34
CA ASP A 43 3.11 6.37 -13.03
C ASP A 43 1.94 7.05 -12.32
N PHE A 44 2.26 7.88 -11.34
CA PHE A 44 1.27 8.58 -10.51
C PHE A 44 1.59 10.07 -10.45
N ASP A 45 0.65 10.91 -10.88
CA ASP A 45 0.75 12.36 -10.76
C ASP A 45 0.29 12.81 -9.39
N ILE A 46 1.05 13.72 -8.77
CA ILE A 46 0.76 14.25 -7.44
C ILE A 46 0.41 15.73 -7.60
N GLU A 47 -0.79 16.12 -7.21
CA GLU A 47 -1.31 17.47 -7.45
C GLU A 47 -2.28 17.93 -6.37
N THR A 48 -2.23 19.22 -6.07
CA THR A 48 -3.27 19.93 -5.31
C THR A 48 -4.39 20.37 -6.26
N LYS A 49 -5.38 21.09 -5.75
CA LYS A 49 -6.39 21.73 -6.61
C LYS A 49 -5.81 22.87 -7.47
N GLU A 50 -4.67 23.43 -7.07
CA GLU A 50 -4.12 24.66 -7.62
C GLU A 50 -2.87 24.42 -8.48
N TYR A 51 -2.05 23.44 -8.11
CA TYR A 51 -0.77 23.19 -8.76
C TYR A 51 -0.31 21.74 -8.59
N ARG A 52 0.59 21.33 -9.48
CA ARG A 52 1.21 20.00 -9.45
C ARG A 52 2.42 20.01 -8.51
N LEU A 53 2.56 18.95 -7.71
CA LEU A 53 3.67 18.75 -6.78
C LEU A 53 4.81 17.94 -7.43
N GLY A 54 4.46 17.02 -8.32
CA GLY A 54 5.43 16.15 -8.99
C GLY A 54 4.78 14.89 -9.52
N TYR A 55 5.55 13.82 -9.62
CA TYR A 55 5.05 12.50 -9.96
C TYR A 55 5.96 11.37 -9.47
N ILE A 56 5.37 10.19 -9.28
CA ILE A 56 6.07 8.94 -8.99
C ILE A 56 6.15 8.15 -10.29
N HIS A 57 7.35 7.75 -10.68
CA HIS A 57 7.61 6.88 -11.80
C HIS A 57 8.15 5.55 -11.33
N ARG A 58 7.54 4.44 -11.75
CA ARG A 58 8.12 3.11 -11.55
C ARG A 58 9.07 2.76 -12.68
N LYS A 59 10.32 2.43 -12.36
CA LYS A 59 11.28 1.96 -13.35
C LYS A 59 10.89 0.58 -13.89
N PHE A 60 10.91 0.45 -15.21
CA PHE A 60 10.60 -0.79 -15.90
C PHE A 60 11.81 -1.74 -16.01
N ILE A 61 13.01 -1.18 -16.22
CA ILE A 61 14.26 -1.93 -16.45
C ILE A 61 15.11 -1.85 -15.20
N SER A 62 14.68 -2.52 -14.15
CA SER A 62 15.45 -2.67 -12.92
C SER A 62 15.33 -4.11 -12.43
N TRP A 63 16.42 -4.66 -11.90
CA TRP A 63 16.45 -6.02 -11.34
C TRP A 63 15.53 -6.15 -10.13
N MET A 64 15.29 -5.05 -9.42
CA MET A 64 14.38 -4.93 -8.29
C MET A 64 13.34 -3.85 -8.56
N ILE A 65 12.24 -3.84 -7.81
CA ILE A 65 11.24 -2.77 -7.91
C ILE A 65 11.88 -1.47 -7.42
N GLU A 66 11.85 -0.43 -8.27
CA GLU A 66 12.37 0.90 -7.95
C GLU A 66 11.34 1.95 -8.36
N TYR A 67 11.08 2.90 -7.45
CA TYR A 67 10.26 4.07 -7.69
C TYR A 67 11.14 5.32 -7.63
N GLU A 68 10.91 6.25 -8.55
CA GLU A 68 11.54 7.56 -8.57
C GLU A 68 10.46 8.62 -8.33
N PHE A 69 10.68 9.51 -7.36
CA PHE A 69 9.89 10.71 -7.20
C PHE A 69 10.58 11.86 -7.91
N ARG A 70 9.85 12.54 -8.78
CA ARG A 70 10.34 13.62 -9.63
C ARG A 70 9.47 14.86 -9.48
N ASP A 71 10.11 16.02 -9.48
CA ASP A 71 9.42 17.31 -9.41
C ASP A 71 8.68 17.63 -10.72
N ILE A 72 8.09 18.83 -10.78
CA ILE A 72 7.39 19.32 -11.99
C ILE A 72 8.31 19.61 -13.18
N TYR A 73 9.62 19.71 -12.95
CA TYR A 73 10.66 19.96 -13.96
C TYR A 73 11.41 18.69 -14.36
N ASP A 74 10.91 17.51 -13.95
CA ASP A 74 11.53 16.22 -14.18
C ASP A 74 12.90 16.03 -13.50
N GLN A 75 13.17 16.82 -12.45
CA GLN A 75 14.34 16.60 -11.59
C GLN A 75 14.05 15.49 -10.60
N LEU A 76 15.04 14.61 -10.41
CA LEU A 76 14.94 13.52 -9.45
C LEU A 76 15.05 14.08 -8.03
N GLU A 77 14.06 13.80 -7.19
CA GLU A 77 14.00 14.26 -5.81
C GLU A 77 14.27 13.13 -4.81
N SER A 78 13.78 11.91 -5.09
CA SER A 78 14.12 10.72 -4.31
C SER A 78 13.96 9.43 -5.10
N ARG A 79 14.54 8.35 -4.55
CA ARG A 79 14.40 6.97 -5.04
C ARG A 79 14.01 6.05 -3.90
N ALA A 80 13.10 5.12 -4.18
CA ALA A 80 12.75 4.04 -3.28
C ALA A 80 13.07 2.70 -3.94
N LYS A 81 13.97 1.93 -3.33
CA LYS A 81 14.46 0.65 -3.87
C LYS A 81 14.01 -0.49 -2.98
N ALA A 82 13.37 -1.49 -3.58
CA ALA A 82 13.02 -2.72 -2.87
C ALA A 82 14.30 -3.48 -2.47
N ARG A 83 14.31 -4.10 -1.29
CA ARG A 83 15.34 -5.07 -0.91
C ARG A 83 15.04 -6.44 -1.53
N TRP A 84 16.09 -7.15 -1.93
CA TRP A 84 15.97 -8.44 -2.62
C TRP A 84 15.69 -9.62 -1.68
N LEU A 85 16.18 -9.58 -0.44
CA LEU A 85 16.11 -10.67 0.53
C LEU A 85 15.32 -10.24 1.78
N SER A 86 14.06 -9.88 1.59
CA SER A 86 13.13 -9.59 2.69
C SER A 86 11.90 -10.48 2.60
N TRP A 87 11.38 -10.91 3.75
CA TRP A 87 10.18 -11.75 3.84
C TRP A 87 8.91 -11.02 3.39
N GLY A 88 8.90 -9.69 3.49
CA GLY A 88 7.85 -8.80 2.98
C GLY A 88 8.42 -7.71 2.06
N ALA A 89 7.58 -6.76 1.70
CA ALA A 89 8.02 -5.57 0.98
C ALA A 89 8.83 -4.62 1.89
N VAL A 90 10.12 -4.46 1.61
CA VAL A 90 10.98 -3.48 2.30
C VAL A 90 11.60 -2.55 1.27
N PHE A 91 11.42 -1.25 1.46
CA PHE A 91 11.92 -0.20 0.57
C PHE A 91 12.87 0.74 1.31
N ASP A 92 14.10 0.85 0.82
CA ASP A 92 15.03 1.89 1.24
C ASP A 92 14.74 3.16 0.43
N VAL A 93 14.45 4.27 1.11
CA VAL A 93 14.15 5.55 0.48
C VAL A 93 15.31 6.51 0.70
N ILE A 94 15.87 7.01 -0.40
CA ILE A 94 17.02 7.91 -0.45
C ILE A 94 16.70 9.14 -1.27
N ASP A 95 17.29 10.29 -0.93
CA ASP A 95 17.13 11.53 -1.70
C ASP A 95 17.97 11.50 -3.01
N ALA A 96 17.91 12.61 -3.76
CA ALA A 96 18.68 12.81 -4.98
C ALA A 96 20.21 12.75 -4.76
N MET A 97 20.67 13.02 -3.55
CA MET A 97 22.08 13.06 -3.14
C MET A 97 22.54 11.76 -2.47
N ASP A 98 21.73 10.69 -2.55
CA ASP A 98 21.95 9.39 -1.92
C ASP A 98 21.95 9.41 -0.38
N ASN A 99 21.39 10.44 0.26
CA ASN A 99 21.18 10.44 1.72
C ASN A 99 19.93 9.61 2.08
N PRO A 100 19.95 8.82 3.16
CA PRO A 100 18.79 8.06 3.60
C PRO A 100 17.69 8.98 4.14
N LEU A 101 16.48 8.83 3.62
CA LEU A 101 15.27 9.50 4.12
C LEU A 101 14.48 8.59 5.08
N GLY A 102 14.58 7.27 4.91
CA GLY A 102 13.94 6.30 5.78
C GLY A 102 13.71 4.96 5.09
N ILE A 103 12.94 4.10 5.74
CA ILE A 103 12.58 2.77 5.28
C ILE A 103 11.06 2.61 5.38
N VAL A 104 10.47 1.97 4.38
CA VAL A 104 9.08 1.52 4.42
C VAL A 104 9.10 0.00 4.46
N GLU A 105 8.61 -0.59 5.54
CA GLU A 105 8.66 -2.02 5.78
C GLU A 105 7.27 -2.59 6.01
N GLU A 106 6.87 -3.57 5.20
CA GLU A 106 5.62 -4.28 5.40
C GLU A 106 5.72 -5.22 6.60
N ARG A 107 4.73 -5.13 7.49
CA ARG A 107 4.51 -6.15 8.50
C ARG A 107 3.92 -7.39 7.85
N ILE A 108 4.63 -8.50 7.98
CA ILE A 108 4.14 -9.82 7.58
C ILE A 108 3.15 -10.35 8.62
N PHE A 109 2.27 -11.26 8.19
CA PHE A 109 1.28 -11.93 9.05
C PHE A 109 0.25 -11.02 9.74
N THR A 110 -0.01 -9.84 9.17
CA THR A 110 -1.14 -8.99 9.55
C THR A 110 -2.35 -9.28 8.67
N PHE A 111 -3.55 -9.25 9.24
CA PHE A 111 -4.79 -9.47 8.49
C PHE A 111 -5.02 -8.41 7.40
N PHE A 112 -4.60 -7.18 7.70
CA PHE A 112 -4.60 -6.05 6.79
C PHE A 112 -3.17 -5.65 6.41
N PRO A 113 -2.91 -5.27 5.15
CA PRO A 113 -1.63 -4.69 4.77
C PRO A 113 -1.26 -3.55 5.71
N THR A 114 -0.13 -3.70 6.38
CA THR A 114 0.36 -2.75 7.38
C THR A 114 1.83 -2.49 7.10
N PHE A 115 2.23 -1.23 7.14
CA PHE A 115 3.59 -0.80 6.88
C PHE A 115 4.12 0.04 8.03
N ASP A 116 5.34 -0.25 8.47
CA ASP A 116 6.10 0.61 9.34
C ASP A 116 6.86 1.64 8.50
N ILE A 117 6.70 2.91 8.86
CA ILE A 117 7.48 4.02 8.33
C ILE A 117 8.58 4.28 9.33
N ILE A 118 9.81 4.00 8.93
CA ILE A 118 10.98 3.94 9.81
C ILE A 118 11.95 5.05 9.41
N SER A 119 12.46 5.79 10.40
CA SER A 119 13.44 6.84 10.21
C SER A 119 14.80 6.29 9.73
N PRO A 120 15.73 7.16 9.26
CA PRO A 120 17.11 6.77 9.00
C PRO A 120 17.81 6.19 10.25
N THR A 121 17.40 6.61 11.46
CA THR A 121 17.92 6.15 12.75
C THR A 121 17.27 4.84 13.24
N ARG A 122 16.40 4.21 12.43
CA ARG A 122 15.67 2.96 12.75
C ARG A 122 14.56 3.09 13.79
N GLU A 123 14.07 4.31 14.02
CA GLU A 123 12.89 4.55 14.86
C GLU A 123 11.62 4.42 14.03
N ILE A 124 10.59 3.76 14.55
CA ILE A 124 9.27 3.71 13.90
C ILE A 124 8.60 5.07 14.10
N LEU A 125 8.41 5.81 13.02
CA LEU A 125 7.80 7.14 13.01
C LEU A 125 6.27 7.07 12.91
N ALA A 126 5.77 6.13 12.10
CA ALA A 126 4.35 5.92 11.88
C ALA A 126 4.04 4.48 11.46
N ILE A 127 2.81 4.05 11.70
CA ILE A 127 2.25 2.79 11.19
C ILE A 127 1.16 3.14 10.18
N ALA A 128 1.36 2.75 8.92
CA ALA A 128 0.37 2.89 7.86
C ALA A 128 -0.44 1.59 7.74
N LYS A 129 -1.69 1.61 8.17
CA LYS A 129 -2.59 0.44 8.13
C LYS A 129 -3.65 0.63 7.07
N LEU A 130 -3.79 -0.36 6.18
CA LEU A 130 -4.89 -0.41 5.23
C LEU A 130 -6.15 -0.86 5.95
N ASN A 131 -7.27 -0.21 5.66
CA ASN A 131 -8.55 -0.65 6.14
C ASN A 131 -9.01 -1.94 5.47
N PHE A 132 -10.16 -2.41 5.93
CA PHE A 132 -10.75 -3.63 5.45
C PHE A 132 -10.94 -3.66 3.91
N TRP A 133 -11.58 -2.63 3.37
CA TRP A 133 -11.95 -2.55 1.95
C TRP A 133 -10.78 -2.28 1.01
N GLY A 134 -9.60 -1.99 1.58
CA GLY A 134 -8.49 -1.49 0.82
C GLY A 134 -8.69 -0.07 0.30
N THR A 135 -9.65 0.69 0.82
CA THR A 135 -9.97 2.04 0.35
C THR A 135 -9.28 3.14 1.15
N ARG A 136 -8.80 2.84 2.35
CA ARG A 136 -8.25 3.84 3.26
C ARG A 136 -6.96 3.32 3.90
N TYR A 137 -5.85 4.03 3.72
CA TYR A 137 -4.71 3.89 4.63
C TYR A 137 -4.81 4.97 5.71
N THR A 138 -4.59 4.58 6.95
CA THR A 138 -4.43 5.51 8.06
C THR A 138 -3.02 5.40 8.59
N LEU A 139 -2.31 6.52 8.62
CA LEU A 139 -1.00 6.65 9.25
C LEU A 139 -1.20 7.12 10.68
N LYS A 140 -0.82 6.27 11.63
CA LYS A 140 -0.94 6.55 13.05
C LYS A 140 0.41 6.63 13.72
N ASP A 141 0.48 7.42 14.79
CA ASP A 141 1.65 7.44 15.67
C ASP A 141 1.71 6.12 16.46
N PRO A 142 2.83 5.37 16.44
CA PRO A 142 2.92 4.06 17.10
C PRO A 142 2.75 4.10 18.61
N VAL A 143 2.89 5.27 19.26
CA VAL A 143 2.81 5.42 20.72
C VAL A 143 1.41 5.84 21.16
N THR A 144 0.86 6.87 20.53
CA THR A 144 -0.44 7.46 20.92
C THR A 144 -1.64 6.89 20.16
N ASP A 145 -1.42 6.14 19.07
CA ASP A 145 -2.43 5.67 18.12
C ASP A 145 -3.27 6.81 17.47
N ILE A 146 -2.80 8.06 17.57
CA ILE A 146 -3.44 9.21 16.95
C ILE A 146 -3.15 9.20 15.45
N SER A 147 -4.20 9.34 14.63
CA SER A 147 -4.08 9.49 13.18
C SER A 147 -3.43 10.82 12.81
N MET A 148 -2.46 10.77 11.90
CA MET A 148 -1.75 11.92 11.36
C MET A 148 -2.12 12.20 9.91
N VAL A 149 -2.27 11.14 9.12
CA VAL A 149 -2.50 11.23 7.68
C VAL A 149 -3.46 10.12 7.26
N THR A 150 -4.45 10.48 6.44
CA THR A 150 -5.35 9.52 5.81
C THR A 150 -5.20 9.57 4.29
N LEU A 151 -5.06 8.40 3.67
CA LEU A 151 -5.04 8.23 2.23
C LEU A 151 -6.34 7.50 1.88
N TYR A 152 -7.23 8.12 1.13
CA TYR A 152 -8.54 7.58 0.80
C TYR A 152 -8.70 7.41 -0.71
N ARG A 153 -9.44 6.38 -1.12
CA ARG A 153 -9.95 6.21 -2.48
C ARG A 153 -11.34 5.58 -2.45
N PRO A 154 -12.21 5.87 -3.43
CA PRO A 154 -13.52 5.23 -3.52
C PRO A 154 -13.41 3.72 -3.70
N PHE A 155 -14.38 2.98 -3.16
CA PHE A 155 -14.50 1.53 -3.32
C PHE A 155 -14.77 1.14 -4.78
N PHE A 156 -15.81 1.74 -5.36
CA PHE A 156 -16.17 1.55 -6.77
C PHE A 156 -15.32 2.46 -7.64
N ARG A 157 -14.47 1.87 -8.48
CA ARG A 157 -13.47 2.66 -9.21
C ARG A 157 -13.09 2.08 -10.55
N TRP A 158 -12.86 3.00 -11.47
CA TRP A 158 -12.30 2.74 -12.80
C TRP A 158 -10.80 3.08 -12.84
N LYS A 159 -10.29 3.88 -11.89
CA LYS A 159 -8.89 4.34 -11.77
C LYS A 159 -8.38 4.23 -10.33
N GLU A 160 -7.06 4.15 -10.18
CA GLU A 160 -6.37 4.21 -8.88
C GLU A 160 -6.05 5.67 -8.53
N ASN A 161 -7.06 6.40 -8.07
CA ASN A 161 -6.88 7.78 -7.60
C ASN A 161 -7.00 7.79 -6.08
N TRP A 162 -6.03 8.41 -5.42
CA TRP A 162 -6.01 8.57 -3.98
C TRP A 162 -6.11 10.05 -3.61
N THR A 163 -6.83 10.36 -2.56
CA THR A 163 -6.82 11.65 -1.87
C THR A 163 -6.03 11.49 -0.59
N VAL A 164 -5.03 12.32 -0.39
CA VAL A 164 -4.23 12.37 0.85
C VAL A 164 -4.69 13.58 1.65
N THR A 165 -4.97 13.38 2.93
CA THR A 165 -5.32 14.43 3.88
C THR A 165 -4.40 14.34 5.10
N ILE A 166 -3.72 15.44 5.41
CA ILE A 166 -2.90 15.59 6.63
C ILE A 166 -3.81 16.06 7.77
N GLU A 167 -4.28 15.12 8.59
CA GLU A 167 -5.25 15.38 9.66
C GLU A 167 -4.63 16.07 10.87
N ASN A 168 -3.37 15.75 11.18
CA ASN A 168 -2.62 16.36 12.29
C ASN A 168 -1.23 16.83 11.83
N PRO A 169 -1.14 18.01 11.17
CA PRO A 169 0.13 18.53 10.67
C PRO A 169 1.17 18.75 11.77
N ALA A 170 0.74 19.11 12.98
CA ALA A 170 1.64 19.34 14.11
C ALA A 170 2.37 18.06 14.53
N LEU A 171 1.63 16.95 14.70
CA LEU A 171 2.22 15.65 15.04
C LEU A 171 3.06 15.09 13.89
N PHE A 172 2.59 15.24 12.65
CA PHE A 172 3.34 14.84 11.44
C PHE A 172 4.70 15.54 11.36
N ASN A 173 4.72 16.88 11.53
CA ASN A 173 5.94 17.68 11.52
C ASN A 173 6.84 17.39 12.73
N GLN A 174 6.25 17.18 13.90
CA GLN A 174 6.99 16.80 15.11
C GLN A 174 7.76 15.49 14.92
N LYS A 175 7.17 14.51 14.24
CA LYS A 175 7.78 13.22 13.94
C LYS A 175 8.79 13.29 12.78
N GLN A 176 8.91 14.44 12.11
CA GLN A 176 9.80 14.65 10.97
C GLN A 176 9.62 13.59 9.88
N ILE A 177 8.37 13.18 9.63
CA ILE A 177 8.06 12.17 8.62
C ILE A 177 8.26 12.79 7.24
N ASP A 178 9.19 12.23 6.46
CA ASP A 178 9.32 12.62 5.07
C ASP A 178 8.08 12.15 4.27
N PRO A 179 7.35 13.05 3.58
CA PRO A 179 6.14 12.68 2.86
C PRO A 179 6.36 11.60 1.79
N ARG A 180 7.57 11.52 1.24
CA ARG A 180 7.93 10.56 0.20
C ARG A 180 7.85 9.12 0.72
N LEU A 181 8.00 8.88 2.02
CA LEU A 181 7.89 7.54 2.60
C LEU A 181 6.47 6.96 2.43
N PHE A 182 5.43 7.71 2.77
CA PHE A 182 4.06 7.20 2.67
C PHE A 182 3.53 7.18 1.22
N LEU A 183 4.05 8.04 0.35
CA LEU A 183 3.77 8.00 -1.07
C LEU A 183 4.22 6.67 -1.71
N ILE A 184 5.29 6.06 -1.20
CA ILE A 184 5.72 4.71 -1.63
C ILE A 184 4.72 3.63 -1.22
N VAL A 185 4.13 3.73 -0.02
CA VAL A 185 3.08 2.80 0.43
C VAL A 185 1.93 2.77 -0.58
N MET A 186 1.50 3.94 -1.06
CA MET A 186 0.45 4.06 -2.07
C MET A 186 0.83 3.48 -3.42
N ALA A 187 2.03 3.82 -3.91
CA ALA A 187 2.51 3.33 -5.20
C ALA A 187 2.59 1.79 -5.18
N LEU A 188 3.14 1.22 -4.12
CA LEU A 188 3.24 -0.22 -3.91
C LEU A 188 1.87 -0.90 -3.86
N GLN A 189 0.91 -0.35 -3.13
CA GLN A 189 -0.43 -0.92 -3.04
C GLN A 189 -1.10 -0.97 -4.42
N SER A 190 -1.02 0.13 -5.16
CA SER A 190 -1.60 0.25 -6.50
C SER A 190 -0.98 -0.77 -7.47
N ASP A 191 0.33 -0.99 -7.37
CA ASP A 191 1.06 -1.99 -8.14
C ASP A 191 0.65 -3.43 -7.83
N ARG A 192 0.52 -3.77 -6.54
CA ARG A 192 0.07 -5.09 -6.10
C ARG A 192 -1.30 -5.45 -6.67
N GLU A 193 -2.20 -4.49 -6.68
CA GLU A 193 -3.55 -4.66 -7.22
C GLU A 193 -3.56 -4.78 -8.73
N MET A 194 -2.72 -4.01 -9.43
CA MET A 194 -2.53 -4.18 -10.86
C MET A 194 -1.99 -5.59 -11.18
N TRP A 195 -0.97 -6.07 -10.46
CA TRP A 195 -0.42 -7.40 -10.69
C TRP A 195 -1.41 -8.51 -10.35
N ALA A 196 -2.18 -8.37 -9.27
CA ALA A 196 -3.24 -9.31 -8.92
C ALA A 196 -4.30 -9.39 -10.04
N ARG A 197 -4.72 -8.24 -10.59
CA ARG A 197 -5.63 -8.20 -11.74
C ARG A 197 -5.04 -8.86 -12.99
N LYS A 198 -3.78 -8.59 -13.33
CA LYS A 198 -3.08 -9.22 -14.45
C LYS A 198 -2.99 -10.74 -14.27
N ARG A 199 -2.63 -11.22 -13.07
CA ARG A 199 -2.61 -12.66 -12.74
C ARG A 199 -3.99 -13.31 -12.90
N ARG A 200 -5.06 -12.67 -12.41
CA ARG A 200 -6.45 -13.17 -12.55
C ARG A 200 -6.92 -13.24 -14.01
N ARG A 201 -6.50 -12.30 -14.87
CA ARG A 201 -6.80 -12.34 -16.32
C ARG A 201 -6.03 -13.47 -16.99
N ASN A 202 -4.74 -13.58 -16.69
CA ASN A 202 -3.87 -14.61 -17.26
C ASN A 202 -4.23 -16.01 -16.75
N SER A 203 -4.76 -16.18 -15.54
CA SER A 203 -5.20 -17.49 -15.05
C SER A 203 -6.50 -17.97 -15.71
N LYS A 204 -7.35 -17.04 -16.17
CA LYS A 204 -8.55 -17.37 -16.95
C LYS A 204 -8.24 -17.72 -18.40
N SER A 205 -7.14 -17.21 -18.96
CA SER A 205 -6.58 -17.67 -20.24
C SER A 205 -5.60 -18.82 -20.00
N SER A 206 -6.07 -20.06 -20.13
CA SER A 206 -5.21 -21.26 -19.99
C SER A 206 -3.84 -21.09 -20.68
N TYR A 207 -2.77 -21.49 -19.98
CA TYR A 207 -1.34 -21.49 -20.36
C TYR A 207 -0.54 -20.18 -20.26
N SER A 208 -0.02 -19.87 -19.06
CA SER A 208 1.44 -19.73 -18.88
C SER A 208 1.81 -19.80 -17.39
N LYS A 209 2.56 -20.84 -17.02
CA LYS A 209 3.27 -20.91 -15.75
C LYS A 209 4.49 -19.99 -15.89
N VAL A 210 4.48 -18.83 -15.24
CA VAL A 210 5.73 -18.09 -15.02
C VAL A 210 6.28 -18.54 -13.67
N PRO A 211 7.53 -19.04 -13.61
CA PRO A 211 8.12 -19.49 -12.37
C PRO A 211 8.62 -18.26 -11.62
N PHE A 212 7.97 -17.92 -10.51
CA PHE A 212 8.64 -17.15 -9.46
C PHE A 212 9.08 -18.16 -8.41
N ALA A 213 10.34 -18.08 -7.99
CA ALA A 213 11.03 -19.06 -7.17
C ALA A 213 10.19 -19.46 -5.94
N CYS A 214 9.69 -20.69 -5.99
CA CYS A 214 9.11 -21.40 -4.88
C CYS A 214 10.28 -21.93 -4.04
N THR A 215 10.44 -21.39 -2.84
CA THR A 215 11.52 -21.71 -1.90
C THR A 215 11.39 -23.18 -1.49
N MET A 216 12.52 -23.87 -1.29
CA MET A 216 12.61 -25.31 -0.95
C MET A 216 11.91 -25.72 0.37
N GLN A 217 11.29 -24.77 1.08
CA GLN A 217 10.50 -24.96 2.30
C GLN A 217 9.08 -25.49 2.02
N ASP A 218 8.54 -25.33 0.80
CA ASP A 218 7.17 -25.74 0.44
C ASP A 218 6.95 -27.27 0.38
N LEU A 219 8.00 -28.07 0.51
CA LEU A 219 7.93 -29.54 0.49
C LEU A 219 7.82 -30.21 1.88
N LEU A 220 8.01 -29.46 2.98
CA LEU A 220 8.00 -30.02 4.34
C LEU A 220 6.68 -29.80 5.11
N ASP A 221 5.69 -29.14 4.52
CA ASP A 221 4.45 -28.71 5.19
C ASP A 221 3.16 -29.21 4.53
N THR A 222 3.21 -30.33 3.79
CA THR A 222 2.08 -30.82 3.00
C THR A 222 0.84 -31.21 3.82
N GLU A 223 1.02 -31.65 5.07
CA GLU A 223 -0.09 -32.04 5.95
C GLU A 223 -0.83 -30.82 6.52
N LYS A 224 -0.10 -29.84 7.09
CA LYS A 224 -0.70 -28.59 7.57
C LYS A 224 -1.33 -27.77 6.45
N LEU A 225 -0.72 -27.74 5.27
CA LEU A 225 -1.29 -27.08 4.09
C LEU A 225 -2.63 -27.70 3.67
N SER A 226 -2.79 -29.02 3.86
CA SER A 226 -4.04 -29.71 3.62
C SER A 226 -5.13 -29.23 4.60
N ASP A 227 -4.82 -29.11 5.88
CA ASP A 227 -5.79 -28.65 6.90
C ASP A 227 -6.23 -27.20 6.65
N THR A 228 -5.29 -26.30 6.36
CA THR A 228 -5.59 -24.91 6.01
C THR A 228 -6.49 -24.84 4.77
N LYS A 229 -6.18 -25.62 3.73
CA LYS A 229 -6.99 -25.67 2.50
C LYS A 229 -8.40 -26.22 2.75
N ASN A 230 -8.52 -27.24 3.60
CA ASN A 230 -9.80 -27.82 3.96
C ASN A 230 -10.65 -26.81 4.76
N ALA A 231 -10.05 -26.06 5.68
CA ALA A 231 -10.73 -25.00 6.41
C ALA A 231 -11.23 -23.88 5.48
N PHE A 232 -10.41 -23.46 4.50
CA PHE A 232 -10.85 -22.50 3.48
C PHE A 232 -12.01 -23.02 2.63
N ASN A 233 -11.99 -24.29 2.24
CA ASN A 233 -13.09 -24.89 1.48
C ASN A 233 -14.37 -24.98 2.31
N ALA A 234 -14.28 -25.37 3.58
CA ALA A 234 -15.42 -25.41 4.49
C ALA A 234 -16.05 -24.01 4.67
N LEU A 235 -15.22 -22.96 4.82
CA LEU A 235 -15.72 -21.58 4.86
C LEU A 235 -16.41 -21.17 3.56
N ARG A 236 -15.87 -21.54 2.40
CA ARG A 236 -16.52 -21.26 1.10
C ARG A 236 -17.87 -21.96 0.96
N GLU A 237 -17.97 -23.22 1.38
CA GLU A 237 -19.21 -23.97 1.35
C GLU A 237 -20.29 -23.33 2.25
N GLN A 238 -19.91 -22.90 3.46
CA GLN A 238 -20.80 -22.14 4.33
C GLN A 238 -21.22 -20.81 3.70
N LEU A 239 -20.28 -20.10 3.07
CA LEU A 239 -20.55 -18.80 2.45
C LEU A 239 -21.50 -18.90 1.26
N GLU A 240 -21.51 -20.01 0.52
CA GLU A 240 -22.39 -20.22 -0.64
C GLU A 240 -23.88 -20.22 -0.25
N ILE A 241 -24.21 -20.58 1.00
CA ILE A 241 -25.58 -20.50 1.53
C ILE A 241 -26.09 -19.06 1.51
N TYR A 242 -25.23 -18.11 1.86
CA TYR A 242 -25.58 -16.68 1.91
C TYR A 242 -25.60 -16.03 0.53
N ARG A 243 -24.89 -16.60 -0.45
CA ARG A 243 -24.79 -16.04 -1.80
C ARG A 243 -26.15 -15.78 -2.41
N SER A 244 -27.07 -16.74 -2.37
CA SER A 244 -28.40 -16.58 -2.98
C SER A 244 -29.27 -15.54 -2.26
N ILE A 245 -29.01 -15.27 -0.98
CA ILE A 245 -29.81 -14.36 -0.15
C ILE A 245 -29.29 -12.93 -0.27
N LEU A 246 -27.97 -12.76 -0.23
CA LEU A 246 -27.34 -11.45 -0.09
C LEU A 246 -26.88 -10.83 -1.41
N THR A 247 -26.69 -11.62 -2.48
CA THR A 247 -26.25 -11.06 -3.78
C THR A 247 -27.26 -10.14 -4.45
N SER A 248 -28.53 -10.16 -4.04
CA SER A 248 -29.55 -9.22 -4.52
C SER A 248 -29.57 -7.89 -3.77
N VAL A 249 -28.84 -7.77 -2.66
CA VAL A 249 -28.77 -6.56 -1.84
C VAL A 249 -27.47 -5.84 -2.15
N ASP A 250 -27.54 -4.67 -2.76
CA ASP A 250 -26.35 -3.84 -3.02
C ASP A 250 -26.05 -2.99 -1.78
N PRO A 251 -24.93 -3.21 -1.07
CA PRO A 251 -24.62 -2.45 0.14
C PRO A 251 -24.30 -0.99 -0.20
N SER A 252 -24.78 -0.06 0.62
CA SER A 252 -24.41 1.36 0.49
C SER A 252 -22.98 1.60 0.99
N GLU A 253 -22.38 2.74 0.63
CA GLU A 253 -21.05 3.13 1.16
C GLU A 253 -21.08 3.25 2.70
N PHE A 254 -22.19 3.72 3.26
CA PHE A 254 -22.39 3.76 4.71
C PHE A 254 -22.41 2.36 5.34
N ASP A 255 -23.05 1.37 4.69
CA ASP A 255 -23.03 -0.02 5.19
C ASP A 255 -21.61 -0.60 5.20
N LEU A 256 -20.81 -0.28 4.17
CA LEU A 256 -19.41 -0.69 4.09
C LEU A 256 -18.59 -0.08 5.24
N GLU A 257 -18.74 1.22 5.52
CA GLU A 257 -18.01 1.90 6.60
C GLU A 257 -18.39 1.35 7.98
N GLN A 258 -19.69 1.09 8.24
CA GLN A 258 -20.13 0.52 9.52
C GLN A 258 -19.61 -0.92 9.72
N VAL A 259 -19.64 -1.75 8.67
CA VAL A 259 -19.09 -3.11 8.73
C VAL A 259 -17.59 -3.08 8.97
N GLU A 260 -16.86 -2.14 8.37
CA GLU A 260 -15.44 -1.95 8.66
C GLU A 260 -15.19 -1.69 10.14
N GLU A 261 -15.88 -0.73 10.75
CA GLU A 261 -15.73 -0.41 12.18
C GLU A 261 -16.02 -1.62 13.07
N ILE A 262 -17.12 -2.35 12.78
CA ILE A 262 -17.50 -3.56 13.51
C ILE A 262 -16.40 -4.63 13.36
N VAL A 263 -15.98 -4.92 12.14
CA VAL A 263 -14.96 -5.94 11.85
C VAL A 263 -13.63 -5.58 12.50
N GLU A 264 -13.18 -4.33 12.42
CA GLU A 264 -11.94 -3.91 13.06
C GLU A 264 -12.00 -4.06 14.57
N THR A 265 -13.08 -3.60 15.21
CA THR A 265 -13.28 -3.70 16.66
C THR A 265 -13.31 -5.16 17.11
N LYS A 266 -14.04 -5.99 16.37
CA LYS A 266 -14.16 -7.44 16.60
C LYS A 266 -12.82 -8.15 16.44
N LEU A 267 -12.07 -7.88 15.36
CA LEU A 267 -10.76 -8.51 15.13
C LEU A 267 -9.69 -8.04 16.12
N GLN A 268 -9.77 -6.81 16.63
CA GLN A 268 -8.87 -6.33 17.69
C GLN A 268 -9.10 -7.05 19.04
N SER A 269 -10.33 -7.51 19.29
CA SER A 269 -10.65 -8.30 20.50
C SER A 269 -10.15 -9.75 20.44
N ILE A 270 -9.72 -10.24 19.27
CA ILE A 270 -9.13 -11.57 19.15
C ILE A 270 -7.68 -11.48 19.64
N GLU A 271 -7.42 -11.98 20.84
CA GLU A 271 -6.06 -12.21 21.30
C GLU A 271 -5.43 -13.31 20.46
N TYR A 272 -4.54 -12.92 19.55
CA TYR A 272 -3.71 -13.88 18.85
C TYR A 272 -2.52 -14.24 19.74
N PRO A 273 -2.24 -15.53 19.99
CA PRO A 273 -1.02 -15.91 20.68
C PRO A 273 0.17 -15.33 19.91
N SER A 274 1.04 -14.61 20.64
CA SER A 274 2.17 -13.86 20.09
C SER A 274 3.30 -14.75 19.57
N THR A 275 3.09 -16.07 19.49
CA THR A 275 4.09 -17.01 18.98
C THR A 275 4.32 -16.71 17.49
N GLU A 276 5.52 -16.22 17.18
CA GLU A 276 6.01 -15.85 15.84
C GLU A 276 5.87 -16.96 14.77
N ASN A 277 5.54 -18.19 15.18
CA ASN A 277 5.48 -19.36 14.31
C ASN A 277 4.07 -19.73 13.82
N GLU A 278 2.99 -19.08 14.27
CA GLU A 278 1.67 -19.32 13.68
C GLU A 278 1.60 -18.70 12.28
N LYS A 279 1.27 -19.53 11.29
CA LYS A 279 1.24 -19.14 9.88
C LYS A 279 0.11 -18.13 9.70
N GLY A 280 0.38 -17.00 9.04
CA GLY A 280 -0.62 -15.95 8.81
C GLY A 280 -1.94 -16.42 8.17
N GLU A 281 -1.95 -17.57 7.49
CA GLU A 281 -3.16 -18.21 6.98
C GLU A 281 -4.12 -18.67 8.08
N GLU A 282 -3.60 -19.21 9.20
CA GLU A 282 -4.41 -19.62 10.35
C GLU A 282 -5.07 -18.40 11.01
N ARG A 283 -4.34 -17.28 11.13
CA ARG A 283 -4.91 -16.01 11.62
C ARG A 283 -6.03 -15.50 10.72
N ILE A 284 -5.87 -15.61 9.40
CA ILE A 284 -6.92 -15.24 8.44
C ILE A 284 -8.14 -16.15 8.63
N ILE A 285 -7.95 -17.47 8.70
CA ILE A 285 -9.05 -18.43 8.89
C ILE A 285 -9.79 -18.15 10.19
N SER A 286 -9.07 -18.00 11.32
CA SER A 286 -9.67 -17.69 12.62
C SER A 286 -10.45 -16.37 12.58
N GLY A 287 -9.90 -15.34 11.94
CA GLY A 287 -10.60 -14.08 11.72
C GLY A 287 -11.88 -14.25 10.90
N LEU A 288 -11.84 -15.01 9.80
CA LEU A 288 -13.03 -15.27 8.98
C LEU A 288 -14.08 -16.11 9.72
N GLN A 289 -13.67 -17.15 10.45
CA GLN A 289 -14.56 -17.96 11.28
C GLN A 289 -15.25 -17.13 12.36
N TYR A 290 -14.54 -16.15 12.94
CA TYR A 290 -15.12 -15.24 13.92
C TYR A 290 -16.17 -14.30 13.31
N LEU A 291 -16.01 -13.94 12.03
CA LEU A 291 -16.94 -13.06 11.32
C LEU A 291 -18.18 -13.80 10.78
N MET A 292 -18.08 -15.10 10.46
CA MET A 292 -19.20 -15.86 9.89
C MET A 292 -20.51 -15.76 10.70
N PRO A 293 -20.52 -15.93 12.04
CA PRO A 293 -21.75 -15.80 12.84
C PRO A 293 -22.44 -14.44 12.75
N LEU A 294 -21.72 -13.38 12.35
CA LEU A 294 -22.33 -12.05 12.21
C LEU A 294 -23.32 -11.99 11.03
N LEU A 295 -23.17 -12.86 10.02
CA LEU A 295 -24.12 -12.98 8.90
C LEU A 295 -25.49 -13.48 9.38
N ASP A 296 -25.51 -14.35 10.39
CA ASP A 296 -26.75 -14.86 11.00
C ASP A 296 -27.29 -13.95 12.10
N SER A 297 -26.47 -13.04 12.62
CA SER A 297 -26.84 -12.19 13.75
C SER A 297 -27.90 -11.14 13.37
N ASN A 298 -28.63 -10.66 14.37
CA ASN A 298 -29.52 -9.51 14.22
C ASN A 298 -28.80 -8.17 14.47
N GLU A 299 -27.47 -8.20 14.69
CA GLU A 299 -26.67 -7.00 14.92
C GLU A 299 -26.48 -6.19 13.63
N LEU A 300 -26.58 -6.84 12.47
CA LEU A 300 -26.35 -6.24 11.16
C LEU A 300 -27.65 -6.10 10.37
N THR A 301 -27.79 -4.97 9.67
CA THR A 301 -28.82 -4.79 8.63
C THR A 301 -28.54 -5.69 7.43
N ASP A 302 -29.53 -5.91 6.55
CA ASP A 302 -29.31 -6.70 5.32
C ASP A 302 -28.23 -6.09 4.41
N GLY A 303 -28.13 -4.76 4.36
CA GLY A 303 -27.06 -4.04 3.66
C GLY A 303 -25.69 -4.33 4.26
N GLN A 304 -25.57 -4.25 5.59
CA GLN A 304 -24.34 -4.59 6.31
C GLN A 304 -23.97 -6.08 6.20
N LYS A 305 -24.95 -6.99 6.20
CA LYS A 305 -24.71 -8.42 5.94
C LYS A 305 -24.20 -8.65 4.53
N SER A 306 -24.77 -7.98 3.53
CA SER A 306 -24.30 -8.06 2.15
C SER A 306 -22.86 -7.54 2.02
N ALA A 307 -22.56 -6.40 2.65
CA ALA A 307 -21.19 -5.90 2.76
C ALA A 307 -20.24 -6.93 3.39
N LEU A 308 -20.59 -7.47 4.57
CA LEU A 308 -19.79 -8.49 5.26
C LEU A 308 -19.62 -9.76 4.39
N TYR A 309 -20.65 -10.19 3.68
CA TYR A 309 -20.57 -11.31 2.74
C TYR A 309 -19.57 -11.04 1.62
N MET A 310 -19.66 -9.87 0.96
CA MET A 310 -18.73 -9.47 -0.10
C MET A 310 -17.28 -9.44 0.41
N LEU A 311 -17.09 -9.03 1.67
CA LEU A 311 -15.83 -9.03 2.39
C LEU A 311 -15.24 -10.43 2.54
N ILE A 312 -16.02 -11.38 3.05
CA ILE A 312 -15.55 -12.75 3.29
C ILE A 312 -15.27 -13.41 1.93
N ASP A 313 -16.17 -13.24 0.96
CA ASP A 313 -16.02 -13.80 -0.38
C ASP A 313 -14.75 -13.29 -1.07
N TYR A 314 -14.51 -11.98 -1.02
CA TYR A 314 -13.31 -11.38 -1.60
C TYR A 314 -12.03 -11.95 -0.99
N LYS A 315 -12.00 -12.16 0.34
CA LYS A 315 -10.84 -12.72 1.05
C LYS A 315 -10.64 -14.19 0.75
N LEU A 316 -11.70 -14.99 0.70
CA LEU A 316 -11.63 -16.42 0.35
C LEU A 316 -11.22 -16.65 -1.10
N ASN A 317 -11.50 -15.71 -2.01
CA ASN A 317 -11.22 -15.85 -3.45
C ASN A 317 -9.95 -15.11 -3.93
N LYS A 318 -9.12 -14.60 -3.01
CA LYS A 318 -7.86 -13.91 -3.34
C LYS A 318 -6.69 -14.87 -3.47
#